data_AF-A0AAW7D253-F1
#
_entry.id   AF-A0AAW7D253-F1
#
_cell.length_a   1.000
_cell.length_b   1.000
_cell.length_c   1.000
_cell.angle_alpha   90.00
_cell.angle_beta   90.00
_cell.angle_gamma   90.00
#
_symmetry.space_group_name_H-M   'P 1'
#
loop_
_entity.id
_entity.type
_entity.pdbx_description
1 polymer ?
#
loop_
_entity_poly.entity_id
_entity_poly.type
_entity_poly.pdbx_seq_one_letter_code
_entity_poly.pdbx_strand_id
1 'polypeptide(L)'
;MITIRYQLYERILNQENEYVQVKDTLTYEQPTKYLVTNTDYSSDISLLPVLTANKAFILGYTDEEFGVYDKGQCIIFDDFTMDIKFVNFPFKVKSSAIKVLTAKSNVNLKFIFEYLSFLNLSSNEHKRHYISEIETMEMQLPNYIQQTYVADFLASIDDKIKTEFEIHTLLLKQKQYLLANLFI
;
A
#
# COMPACT_ATOMS: atom_id res chain seq x y z
N MET A 1 -5.43 6.62 21.78
CA MET A 1 -3.95 6.58 21.83
C MET A 1 -3.47 7.17 20.51
N ILE A 2 -2.83 8.34 20.53
CA ILE A 2 -2.32 8.99 19.31
C ILE A 2 -1.08 8.19 18.87
N THR A 3 -1.08 7.66 17.65
CA THR A 3 0.01 6.85 17.12
C THR A 3 1.22 7.70 16.74
N ILE A 4 2.41 7.10 16.68
CA ILE A 4 3.66 7.78 16.25
C ILE A 4 3.47 8.42 14.86
N ARG A 5 2.77 7.73 13.95
CA ARG A 5 2.41 8.23 12.62
C ARG A 5 1.64 9.55 12.70
N TYR A 6 0.61 9.61 13.54
CA TYR A 6 -0.20 10.81 13.69
C TYR A 6 0.64 11.99 14.18
N GLN A 7 1.47 11.79 15.22
CA GLN A 7 2.34 12.84 15.74
C GLN A 7 3.37 13.33 14.71
N LEU A 8 3.88 12.42 13.89
CA LEU A 8 4.85 12.76 12.84
C LEU A 8 4.20 13.61 11.74
N TYR A 9 3.05 13.17 11.22
CA TYR A 9 2.35 13.90 10.17
C TYR A 9 1.80 15.24 10.65
N GLU A 10 1.29 15.35 11.87
CA GLU A 10 0.94 16.64 12.49
C GLU A 10 2.14 17.59 12.52
N ARG A 11 3.33 17.12 12.90
CA ARG A 11 4.54 17.97 12.92
C ARG A 11 4.92 18.42 11.52
N ILE A 12 4.79 17.56 10.52
CA ILE A 12 5.02 17.90 9.11
C ILE A 12 4.01 18.97 8.67
N LEU A 13 2.72 18.77 8.99
CA LEU A 13 1.64 19.70 8.63
C LEU A 13 1.79 21.10 9.27
N ASN A 14 2.50 21.18 10.40
CA ASN A 14 2.75 22.43 11.12
C ASN A 14 4.06 23.14 10.70
N GLN A 15 4.77 22.64 9.68
CA GLN A 15 5.95 23.29 9.10
C GLN A 15 5.60 24.09 7.85
N GLU A 16 6.45 25.06 7.49
CA GLU A 16 6.36 25.74 6.19
C GLU A 16 6.81 24.78 5.08
N ASN A 17 5.85 24.10 4.46
CA ASN A 17 6.04 23.24 3.31
C ASN A 17 5.34 23.81 2.07
N GLU A 18 5.76 23.35 0.89
CA GLU A 18 5.07 23.69 -0.35
C GLU A 18 3.68 23.05 -0.37
N TYR A 19 2.66 23.81 -0.77
CA TYR A 19 1.33 23.29 -1.03
C TYR A 19 1.21 22.86 -2.48
N VAL A 20 0.86 21.60 -2.70
CA VAL A 20 0.68 21.00 -4.02
C VAL A 20 -0.63 20.21 -4.06
N GLN A 21 -1.13 19.91 -5.25
CA GLN A 21 -2.23 18.95 -5.38
C GLN A 21 -1.68 17.53 -5.55
N VAL A 22 -2.44 16.50 -5.16
CA VAL A 22 -2.02 15.10 -5.32
C VAL A 22 -1.69 14.79 -6.79
N LYS A 23 -2.43 15.34 -7.75
CA LYS A 23 -2.14 15.21 -9.19
C LYS A 23 -0.75 15.71 -9.58
N ASP A 24 -0.15 16.62 -8.82
CA ASP A 24 1.19 17.15 -9.08
C ASP A 24 2.29 16.23 -8.52
N THR A 25 1.92 15.29 -7.63
CA THR A 25 2.84 14.36 -6.97
C THR A 25 2.82 12.95 -7.58
N LEU A 26 1.65 12.50 -8.06
CA LEU A 26 1.44 11.15 -8.58
C LEU A 26 1.08 11.17 -10.07
N THR A 27 1.54 10.15 -10.79
CA THR A 27 1.11 9.83 -12.15
C THR A 27 0.18 8.63 -12.09
N TYR A 28 -1.03 8.82 -12.62
CA TYR A 28 -2.05 7.78 -12.73
C TYR A 28 -1.90 6.99 -14.03
N GLU A 29 -1.89 5.66 -13.91
CA GLU A 29 -2.04 4.71 -15.01
C GLU A 29 -3.30 3.84 -14.83
N GLN A 30 -4.10 3.72 -15.90
CA GLN A 30 -5.28 2.86 -15.91
C GLN A 30 -4.88 1.37 -15.90
N PRO A 31 -5.53 0.53 -15.08
CA PRO A 31 -5.12 -0.87 -14.88
C PRO A 31 -5.44 -1.81 -16.05
N THR A 32 -6.09 -1.35 -17.12
CA THR A 32 -6.61 -2.20 -18.21
C THR A 32 -5.54 -3.11 -18.82
N LYS A 33 -4.29 -2.63 -18.93
CA LYS A 33 -3.16 -3.41 -19.45
C LYS A 33 -2.76 -4.60 -18.56
N TYR A 34 -3.16 -4.56 -17.30
CA TYR A 34 -2.78 -5.51 -16.26
C TYR A 34 -3.91 -6.42 -15.82
N LEU A 35 -5.06 -6.33 -16.49
CA LEU A 35 -6.20 -7.18 -16.17
C LEU A 35 -5.86 -8.64 -16.48
N VAL A 36 -6.11 -9.49 -15.48
CA VAL A 36 -6.09 -10.94 -15.66
C VAL A 36 -7.22 -11.35 -16.60
N THR A 37 -6.96 -12.28 -17.51
CA THR A 37 -7.98 -12.77 -18.43
C THR A 37 -8.68 -14.02 -17.90
N ASN A 38 -7.92 -14.88 -17.22
CA ASN A 38 -8.40 -16.09 -16.57
C ASN A 38 -8.98 -15.78 -15.18
N THR A 39 -10.06 -16.46 -14.83
CA THR A 39 -10.72 -16.37 -13.52
C THR A 39 -10.40 -17.54 -12.60
N ASP A 40 -9.73 -18.57 -13.12
CA ASP A 40 -9.33 -19.75 -12.36
C ASP A 40 -7.95 -19.52 -11.74
N TYR A 41 -7.96 -18.98 -10.52
CA TYR A 41 -6.74 -18.66 -9.79
C TYR A 41 -6.18 -19.87 -9.05
N SER A 42 -4.87 -20.08 -9.18
CA SER A 42 -4.13 -21.08 -8.42
C SER A 42 -3.86 -20.62 -7.00
N SER A 43 -3.61 -21.58 -6.11
CA SER A 43 -3.06 -21.34 -4.76
C SER A 43 -1.53 -21.43 -4.71
N ASP A 44 -0.90 -21.75 -5.84
CA ASP A 44 0.56 -21.84 -5.97
C ASP A 44 1.20 -20.45 -5.93
N ILE A 45 1.89 -20.17 -4.82
CA ILE A 45 2.54 -18.89 -4.55
C ILE A 45 3.76 -18.60 -5.44
N SER A 46 4.23 -19.60 -6.20
CA SER A 46 5.34 -19.41 -7.15
C SER A 46 4.91 -18.72 -8.44
N LEU A 47 3.60 -18.68 -8.71
CA LEU A 47 3.01 -18.03 -9.87
C LEU A 47 2.80 -16.52 -9.64
N LEU A 48 2.31 -15.81 -10.66
CA LEU A 48 2.16 -14.36 -10.60
C LEU A 48 0.93 -13.96 -9.75
N PRO A 49 1.06 -13.09 -8.75
CA PRO A 49 -0.06 -12.72 -7.89
C PRO A 49 -1.08 -11.85 -8.64
N VAL A 50 -2.36 -12.18 -8.42
CA VAL A 50 -3.51 -11.39 -8.90
C VAL A 50 -4.07 -10.58 -7.73
N LEU A 51 -4.03 -9.26 -7.86
CA LEU A 51 -4.45 -8.32 -6.82
C LEU A 51 -5.92 -7.93 -6.97
N THR A 52 -6.55 -7.69 -5.83
CA THR A 52 -7.90 -7.12 -5.75
C THR A 52 -7.97 -6.08 -4.64
N ALA A 53 -8.91 -5.14 -4.78
CA ALA A 53 -9.19 -4.12 -3.79
C ALA A 53 -10.04 -4.63 -2.60
N ASN A 54 -10.59 -5.86 -2.70
CA ASN A 54 -11.45 -6.43 -1.68
C ASN A 54 -10.66 -6.95 -0.47
N LYS A 55 -11.37 -7.48 0.54
CA LYS A 55 -10.82 -7.96 1.84
C LYS A 55 -9.50 -8.76 1.76
N ALA A 56 -9.31 -9.60 0.75
CA ALA A 56 -8.05 -10.30 0.52
C ALA A 56 -7.26 -9.56 -0.57
N PHE A 57 -6.12 -8.96 -0.21
CA PHE A 57 -5.31 -8.17 -1.16
C PHE A 57 -4.79 -9.01 -2.35
N ILE A 58 -4.31 -10.22 -2.07
CA ILE A 58 -3.97 -11.22 -3.08
C ILE A 58 -5.17 -12.17 -3.19
N LEU A 59 -5.74 -12.26 -4.40
CA LEU A 59 -6.89 -13.12 -4.67
C LEU A 59 -6.48 -14.57 -4.96
N GLY A 60 -5.29 -14.75 -5.53
CA GLY A 60 -4.70 -16.01 -5.96
C GLY A 60 -3.59 -15.73 -6.97
N TYR A 61 -3.17 -16.74 -7.71
CA TYR A 61 -2.05 -16.63 -8.63
C TYR A 61 -2.40 -17.14 -10.04
N THR A 62 -1.72 -16.61 -11.05
CA THR A 62 -1.93 -16.93 -12.47
C THR A 62 -0.60 -17.25 -13.16
N ASP A 63 -0.67 -18.12 -14.16
CA ASP A 63 0.41 -18.46 -15.08
C ASP A 63 0.45 -17.53 -16.32
N GLU A 64 -0.41 -16.51 -16.39
CA GLU A 64 -0.38 -15.51 -17.47
C GLU A 64 0.92 -14.71 -17.46
N GLU A 65 1.71 -14.83 -18.53
CA GLU A 65 2.99 -14.12 -18.69
C GLU A 65 2.86 -12.74 -19.35
N PHE A 66 1.68 -12.40 -19.90
CA PHE A 66 1.43 -11.14 -20.60
C PHE A 66 0.68 -10.14 -19.72
N GLY A 67 0.80 -8.85 -20.03
CA GLY A 67 0.07 -7.80 -19.30
C GLY A 67 0.43 -7.80 -17.82
N VAL A 68 1.70 -8.02 -17.48
CA VAL A 68 2.21 -7.96 -16.11
C VAL A 68 2.63 -6.53 -15.79
N TYR A 69 2.26 -6.03 -14.61
CA TYR A 69 2.87 -4.82 -14.10
C TYR A 69 4.23 -5.18 -13.47
N ASP A 70 5.32 -4.73 -14.09
CA ASP A 70 6.69 -4.94 -13.59
C ASP A 70 7.54 -3.67 -13.75
N LYS A 71 6.94 -2.50 -13.45
CA LYS A 71 7.62 -1.20 -13.57
C LYS A 71 8.24 -0.73 -12.25
N GLY A 72 8.28 -1.61 -11.24
CA GLY A 72 8.76 -1.30 -9.90
C GLY A 72 7.62 -0.99 -8.92
N GLN A 73 7.87 -0.08 -7.98
CA GLN A 73 6.95 0.21 -6.88
C GLN A 73 5.77 1.08 -7.35
N CYS A 74 4.57 0.77 -6.85
CA CYS A 74 3.38 1.58 -7.10
C CYS A 74 2.44 1.60 -5.89
N ILE A 75 1.54 2.56 -5.87
CA ILE A 75 0.36 2.54 -5.00
C ILE A 75 -0.82 2.05 -5.83
N ILE A 76 -1.55 1.06 -5.31
CA ILE A 76 -2.87 0.70 -5.80
C ILE A 76 -3.90 1.45 -4.97
N PHE A 77 -4.74 2.24 -5.63
CA PHE A 77 -5.88 2.92 -5.02
C PHE A 77 -7.18 2.34 -5.56
N ASP A 78 -8.12 1.97 -4.70
CA ASP A 78 -9.43 1.51 -5.12
C ASP A 78 -10.44 2.66 -5.21
N ASP A 79 -11.03 2.87 -6.40
CA ASP A 79 -11.94 3.98 -6.66
C ASP A 79 -13.17 4.00 -5.75
N PHE A 80 -13.64 2.84 -5.28
CA PHE A 80 -14.90 2.70 -4.56
C PHE A 80 -14.73 2.74 -3.05
N THR A 81 -13.71 2.04 -2.53
CA THR A 81 -13.47 1.99 -1.08
C THR A 81 -12.52 3.07 -0.58
N MET A 82 -11.75 3.70 -1.49
CA MET A 82 -10.59 4.55 -1.19
C MET A 82 -9.44 3.82 -0.47
N ASP A 83 -9.49 2.48 -0.40
CA ASP A 83 -8.39 1.70 0.15
C ASP A 83 -7.14 1.86 -0.71
N ILE A 84 -6.00 1.95 -0.03
CA ILE A 84 -4.70 2.02 -0.66
C ILE A 84 -3.81 0.87 -0.24
N LYS A 85 -2.98 0.41 -1.17
CA LYS A 85 -1.99 -0.64 -0.97
C LYS A 85 -0.68 -0.24 -1.62
N PHE A 86 0.43 -0.45 -0.92
CA PHE A 86 1.77 -0.28 -1.48
C PHE A 86 2.24 -1.61 -2.06
N VAL A 87 2.72 -1.60 -3.30
CA VAL A 87 3.13 -2.82 -4.02
C VAL A 87 4.54 -2.65 -4.55
N ASN A 88 5.38 -3.65 -4.31
CA ASN A 88 6.80 -3.66 -4.65
C ASN A 88 7.25 -4.96 -5.35
N PHE A 89 6.30 -5.72 -5.91
CA PHE A 89 6.53 -6.96 -6.64
C PHE A 89 5.68 -6.99 -7.90
N PRO A 90 6.01 -7.81 -8.92
CA PRO A 90 5.23 -7.89 -10.16
C PRO A 90 3.84 -8.47 -9.93
N PHE A 91 2.83 -7.97 -10.65
CA PHE A 91 1.44 -8.41 -10.45
C PHE A 91 0.54 -8.26 -11.67
N LYS A 92 -0.64 -8.91 -11.60
CA LYS A 92 -1.84 -8.59 -12.38
C LYS A 92 -2.97 -8.18 -11.47
N VAL A 93 -4.05 -7.65 -12.04
CA VAL A 93 -5.18 -7.13 -11.27
C VAL A 93 -6.50 -7.68 -11.78
N LYS A 94 -7.46 -7.89 -10.87
CA LYS A 94 -8.79 -8.38 -11.25
C LYS A 94 -9.74 -7.26 -11.69
N SER A 95 -9.61 -6.08 -11.10
CA SER A 95 -10.59 -5.00 -11.23
C SER A 95 -10.05 -3.86 -12.07
N SER A 96 -10.89 -3.34 -12.96
CA SER A 96 -10.61 -2.09 -13.69
C SER A 96 -10.90 -0.84 -12.87
N ALA A 97 -11.48 -1.00 -11.67
CA ALA A 97 -11.82 0.11 -10.78
C ALA A 97 -10.63 0.66 -9.99
N ILE A 98 -9.52 -0.06 -9.93
CA ILE A 98 -8.32 0.42 -9.25
C ILE A 98 -7.58 1.48 -10.08
N LYS A 99 -6.64 2.16 -9.44
CA LYS A 99 -5.69 3.11 -10.03
C LYS A 99 -4.29 2.64 -9.69
N VAL A 100 -3.42 2.59 -10.69
CA VAL A 100 -1.99 2.31 -10.47
C VAL A 100 -1.27 3.64 -10.46
N LEU A 101 -0.69 4.01 -9.31
CA LEU A 101 -0.10 5.32 -9.08
C LEU A 101 1.39 5.19 -8.88
N THR A 102 2.14 6.04 -9.58
CA THR A 102 3.61 6.11 -9.51
C THR A 102 4.05 7.54 -9.17
N ALA A 103 5.22 7.70 -8.56
CA ALA A 103 5.70 9.01 -8.16
C ALA A 103 6.19 9.82 -9.38
N LYS A 104 5.94 11.12 -9.36
CA LYS A 104 6.58 12.09 -10.25
C LYS A 104 7.98 12.44 -9.74
N SER A 105 8.72 13.22 -10.54
CA SER A 105 10.06 13.70 -10.18
C SER A 105 10.05 14.42 -8.82
N ASN A 106 11.10 14.22 -8.02
CA ASN A 106 11.26 14.80 -6.67
C ASN A 106 10.19 14.40 -5.64
N VAL A 107 9.48 13.30 -5.87
CA VAL A 107 8.50 12.74 -4.93
C VAL A 107 8.92 11.36 -4.49
N ASN A 108 8.91 11.11 -3.18
CA ASN A 108 9.08 9.77 -2.62
C ASN A 108 7.72 9.08 -2.55
N LEU A 109 7.53 8.01 -3.32
CA LEU A 109 6.26 7.28 -3.40
C LEU A 109 5.78 6.74 -2.04
N LYS A 110 6.72 6.21 -1.24
CA LYS A 110 6.40 5.63 0.07
C LYS A 110 5.93 6.70 1.05
N PHE A 111 6.52 7.90 0.99
CA PHE A 111 6.02 9.05 1.76
C PHE A 111 4.56 9.39 1.41
N ILE A 112 4.23 9.47 0.12
CA ILE A 112 2.85 9.73 -0.33
C ILE A 112 1.89 8.63 0.13
N PHE A 113 2.30 7.37 0.03
CA PHE A 113 1.51 6.24 0.53
C PHE A 113 1.19 6.38 2.02
N GLU A 114 2.20 6.67 2.85
CA GLU A 114 2.01 6.84 4.30
C GLU A 114 1.16 8.10 4.61
N TYR A 115 1.30 9.17 3.83
CA TYR A 115 0.47 10.38 3.97
C TYR A 115 -1.01 10.10 3.67
N LEU A 116 -1.31 9.46 2.53
CA LEU A 116 -2.66 9.07 2.18
C LEU A 116 -3.25 8.06 3.19
N SER A 117 -2.41 7.17 3.74
CA SER A 117 -2.81 6.23 4.79
C SER A 117 -3.17 6.94 6.09
N PHE A 118 -2.41 7.99 6.42
CA PHE A 118 -2.66 8.84 7.60
C PHE A 118 -4.01 9.58 7.50
N LEU A 119 -4.42 10.01 6.31
CA LEU A 119 -5.72 10.67 6.12
C LEU A 119 -6.91 9.74 6.40
N ASN A 120 -6.70 8.41 6.40
CA ASN A 120 -7.72 7.40 6.69
C ASN A 120 -9.01 7.63 5.88
N LEU A 121 -8.83 7.88 4.58
CA LEU A 121 -9.92 8.14 3.63
C LEU A 121 -10.81 6.90 3.53
N SER A 122 -12.13 7.14 3.54
CA SER A 122 -13.12 6.07 3.37
C SER A 122 -14.38 6.65 2.75
N SER A 123 -15.09 5.83 1.98
CA SER A 123 -16.37 6.19 1.38
C SER A 123 -17.38 5.06 1.53
N ASN A 124 -18.63 5.47 1.73
CA ASN A 124 -19.81 4.59 1.68
C ASN A 124 -20.61 4.79 0.38
N GLU A 125 -20.18 5.69 -0.49
CA GLU A 125 -20.84 5.99 -1.75
C GLU A 125 -20.31 5.09 -2.87
N HIS A 126 -21.21 4.49 -3.66
CA HIS A 126 -20.82 3.71 -4.84
C HIS A 126 -20.46 4.62 -6.03
N LYS A 127 -19.46 5.48 -5.87
CA LYS A 127 -18.93 6.34 -6.95
C LYS A 127 -17.40 6.21 -7.03
N ARG A 128 -16.84 6.69 -8.13
CA ARG A 128 -15.39 6.74 -8.34
C ARG A 128 -14.82 8.01 -7.73
N HIS A 129 -13.87 7.87 -6.83
CA HIS A 129 -13.37 9.01 -6.05
C HIS A 129 -12.05 9.60 -6.55
N TYR A 130 -11.17 8.80 -7.17
CA TYR A 130 -9.78 9.22 -7.35
C TYR A 130 -9.63 10.52 -8.18
N ILE A 131 -10.18 10.55 -9.39
CA ILE A 131 -9.96 11.67 -10.34
C ILE A 131 -10.63 12.96 -9.86
N SER A 132 -11.84 12.89 -9.31
CA SER A 132 -12.60 14.09 -8.94
C SER A 132 -12.23 14.65 -7.57
N GLU A 133 -11.86 13.78 -6.62
CA GLU A 133 -11.69 14.16 -5.21
C GLU A 133 -10.24 14.02 -4.73
N ILE A 134 -9.56 12.94 -5.09
CA ILE A 134 -8.22 12.66 -4.58
C ILE A 134 -7.16 13.44 -5.36
N GLU A 135 -7.22 13.44 -6.70
CA GLU A 135 -6.25 14.17 -7.53
C GLU A 135 -6.24 15.69 -7.28
N THR A 136 -7.39 16.26 -6.92
CA THR A 136 -7.58 17.70 -6.66
C THR A 136 -7.30 18.09 -5.22
N MET A 137 -7.13 17.12 -4.31
CA MET A 137 -6.84 17.34 -2.91
C MET A 137 -5.50 18.06 -2.74
N GLU A 138 -5.49 19.09 -1.90
CA GLU A 138 -4.27 19.80 -1.51
C GLU A 138 -3.52 19.02 -0.43
N MET A 139 -2.19 19.04 -0.52
CA MET A 139 -1.32 18.49 0.49
C MET A 139 -0.07 19.34 0.65
N GLN A 140 0.49 19.30 1.86
CA GLN A 140 1.84 19.82 2.08
C GLN A 140 2.87 18.79 1.64
N LEU A 141 3.78 19.21 0.77
CA LEU A 141 4.89 18.39 0.29
C LEU A 141 6.22 18.95 0.84
N PRO A 142 6.85 18.24 1.80
CA PRO A 142 8.20 18.56 2.23
C PRO A 142 9.21 18.39 1.11
N ASN A 143 10.44 18.88 1.29
CA ASN A 143 11.50 18.60 0.31
C ASN A 143 11.83 17.10 0.25
N TYR A 144 12.39 16.65 -0.88
CA TYR A 144 12.65 15.23 -1.14
C TYR A 144 13.48 14.52 -0.06
N ILE A 145 14.43 15.23 0.56
CA ILE A 145 15.27 14.68 1.64
C ILE A 145 14.40 14.37 2.87
N GLN A 146 13.53 15.30 3.26
CA GLN A 146 12.61 15.10 4.38
C GLN A 146 11.58 14.01 4.09
N GLN A 147 11.02 13.97 2.86
CA GLN A 147 10.11 12.90 2.46
C GLN A 147 10.76 11.52 2.63
N THR A 148 12.00 11.38 2.17
CA THR A 148 12.77 10.13 2.26
C THR A 148 13.08 9.76 3.71
N TYR A 149 13.54 10.73 4.52
CA TYR A 149 13.77 10.51 5.95
C TYR A 149 12.53 9.98 6.67
N VAL A 150 11.36 10.58 6.41
CA VAL A 150 10.08 10.16 6.98
C VAL A 150 9.71 8.76 6.53
N ALA A 151 9.82 8.48 5.23
CA ALA A 151 9.52 7.17 4.66
C ALA A 151 10.40 6.05 5.26
N ASP A 152 11.71 6.27 5.32
CA ASP A 152 12.68 5.31 5.86
C ASP A 152 12.48 5.10 7.37
N PHE A 153 12.22 6.17 8.11
CA PHE A 153 11.93 6.09 9.54
C PHE A 153 10.67 5.23 9.80
N LEU A 154 9.57 5.49 9.10
CA LEU A 154 8.34 4.71 9.25
C LEU A 154 8.53 3.26 8.81
N ALA A 155 9.25 3.02 7.70
CA ALA A 155 9.59 1.68 7.25
C ALA A 155 10.38 0.90 8.30
N SER A 156 11.37 1.53 8.95
CA SER A 156 12.15 0.89 10.01
C SER A 156 11.31 0.50 11.24
N ILE A 157 10.27 1.29 11.55
CA ILE A 157 9.31 0.96 12.61
C ILE A 157 8.46 -0.24 12.20
N ASP A 158 7.96 -0.26 10.97
CA ASP A 158 7.16 -1.38 10.47
C ASP A 158 7.96 -2.68 10.41
N ASP A 159 9.21 -2.63 9.97
CA ASP A 159 10.12 -3.79 9.97
C ASP A 159 10.36 -4.30 11.38
N LYS A 160 10.50 -3.40 12.35
CA LYS A 160 10.64 -3.80 13.75
C LYS A 160 9.37 -4.45 14.28
N ILE A 161 8.20 -3.86 14.00
CA ILE A 161 6.90 -4.43 14.40
C ILE A 161 6.75 -5.83 13.80
N LYS A 162 7.04 -6.00 12.51
CA LYS A 162 6.98 -7.29 11.81
C LYS A 162 7.86 -8.33 12.49
N THR A 163 9.12 -7.98 12.77
CA THR A 163 10.09 -8.86 13.43
C THR A 163 9.58 -9.30 14.81
N GLU A 164 9.05 -8.38 15.62
CA GLU A 164 8.51 -8.70 16.94
C GLU A 164 7.28 -9.61 16.87
N PHE A 165 6.40 -9.40 15.89
CA PHE A 165 5.26 -10.29 15.64
C PHE A 165 5.71 -11.71 15.28
N GLU A 166 6.71 -11.86 14.40
CA GLU A 166 7.27 -13.15 14.02
C GLU A 166 7.89 -13.88 15.22
N ILE A 167 8.68 -13.18 16.03
CA ILE A 167 9.26 -13.70 17.28
C ILE A 167 8.16 -14.15 18.24
N HIS A 168 7.15 -13.32 18.45
CA HIS A 168 6.02 -13.66 19.33
C HIS A 168 5.29 -14.92 18.86
N THR A 169 5.02 -15.05 17.56
CA THR A 169 4.43 -16.28 16.99
C THR A 169 5.29 -17.51 17.22
N LEU A 170 6.62 -17.40 17.08
CA LEU A 170 7.54 -18.50 17.34
C LEU A 170 7.55 -18.89 18.83
N LEU A 171 7.57 -17.92 19.75
CA LEU A 171 7.51 -18.17 21.19
C LEU A 171 6.21 -18.85 21.61
N LEU A 172 5.07 -18.47 21.02
CA LEU A 172 3.79 -19.15 21.28
C LEU A 172 3.83 -20.61 20.83
N LYS A 173 4.38 -20.90 19.64
CA LYS A 173 4.57 -22.28 19.16
C LYS A 173 5.49 -23.08 20.09
N GLN A 174 6.60 -22.48 20.52
CA GLN A 174 7.53 -23.10 21.46
C GLN A 174 6.87 -23.40 22.81
N LYS A 175 6.14 -22.44 23.38
CA LYS A 175 5.38 -22.62 24.62
C LYS A 175 4.38 -23.78 24.48
N GLN A 176 3.62 -23.84 23.39
CA GLN A 176 2.65 -24.91 23.15
C GLN A 176 3.33 -26.28 23.10
N TYR A 177 4.45 -26.39 22.38
CA TYR A 177 5.24 -27.61 22.32
C TYR A 177 5.75 -28.03 23.70
N LEU A 178 6.36 -27.12 24.46
CA LEU A 178 6.90 -27.44 25.78
C LEU A 178 5.79 -27.89 26.75
N LEU A 179 4.63 -27.22 26.75
CA LEU A 179 3.49 -27.60 27.59
C LEU A 179 2.94 -28.99 27.24
N ALA A 180 2.88 -29.34 25.94
CA ALA A 180 2.45 -30.67 25.51
C ALA A 180 3.40 -31.79 25.97
N ASN A 181 4.66 -31.47 26.24
CA ASN A 181 5.69 -32.42 26.68
C ASN A 181 6.00 -32.35 28.20
N LEU A 182 5.30 -31.49 28.95
CA LEU A 182 5.59 -31.21 30.36
C LEU A 182 4.94 -32.22 31.32
N PHE A 183 3.95 -32.98 30.86
CA PHE A 183 3.29 -34.03 31.63
C PHE A 183 3.49 -35.38 30.94
N ILE A 184 4.35 -36.21 31.54
CA ILE A 184 4.44 -37.66 31.33
C ILE A 184 3.67 -38.32 32.47
#